data_AF-A0A257MP48-F1
#
_entry.id   AF-A0A257MP48-F1
#
_cell.length_a   1.000
_cell.length_b   1.000
_cell.length_c   1.000
_cell.angle_alpha   90.00
_cell.angle_beta   90.00
_cell.angle_gamma   90.00
#
_symmetry.space_group_name_H-M   'P 1'
#
loop_
_entity.id
_entity.type
_entity.pdbx_description
1 polymer ?
#
loop_
_entity_poly.entity_id
_entity_poly.type
_entity_poly.pdbx_seq_one_letter_code
_entity_poly.pdbx_strand_id
1 'polypeptide(L)'
;MEISIPLFSTPLLISAALIGLGFLAYLYSARAGVVLMGAGGMIMGGVVILDLPQGMGLQSLVLFGMTVLVGGWMIYIGIRNG
;
A
#
# COMPACT_ATOMS: atom_id res chain seq x y z
N MET A 1 6.72 -16.33 16.83
CA MET A 1 7.30 -15.91 15.54
C MET A 1 7.07 -14.42 15.43
N GLU A 2 8.12 -13.61 15.59
CA GLU A 2 8.01 -12.15 15.49
C GLU A 2 8.12 -11.75 14.02
N ILE A 3 7.04 -11.20 13.47
CA ILE A 3 7.06 -10.53 12.17
C ILE A 3 7.73 -9.17 12.43
N SER A 4 9.04 -9.10 12.26
CA SER A 4 9.80 -7.85 12.40
C SER A 4 9.71 -7.05 11.10
N ILE A 5 8.59 -6.33 10.91
CA ILE A 5 8.47 -5.31 9.85
C ILE A 5 9.13 -4.03 10.37
N PRO A 6 10.04 -3.39 9.62
CA PRO A 6 10.70 -2.16 10.04
C PRO A 6 9.71 -0.98 10.07
N LEU A 7 8.96 -0.83 11.17
CA LEU A 7 7.91 0.19 11.38
C LEU A 7 8.36 1.63 11.10
N PHE A 8 9.65 1.92 11.18
CA PHE A 8 10.24 3.24 10.96
C PHE A 8 11.00 3.37 9.62
N SER A 9 10.77 2.47 8.66
CA SER A 9 11.38 2.63 7.34
C SER A 9 10.79 3.85 6.63
N THR A 10 11.64 4.68 6.04
CA THR A 10 11.21 5.87 5.27
C THR A 10 10.13 5.54 4.23
N PRO A 11 10.21 4.43 3.47
CA PRO A 11 9.16 4.04 2.53
C PRO A 11 7.81 3.74 3.20
N LEU A 12 7.80 3.09 4.36
CA LEU A 12 6.56 2.78 5.08
C LEU A 12 5.94 4.03 5.72
N LEU A 13 6.76 4.99 6.17
CA LEU A 13 6.27 6.29 6.63
C LEU A 13 5.61 7.08 5.49
N ILE A 14 6.23 7.09 4.30
CA ILE A 14 5.64 7.72 3.11
C ILE A 14 4.33 7.02 2.73
N SER A 15 4.30 5.68 2.75
CA SER A 15 3.09 4.90 2.50
C SER A 15 1.96 5.25 3.48
N ALA A 16 2.26 5.28 4.78
CA ALA A 16 1.29 5.63 5.81
C ALA A 16 0.76 7.06 5.64
N ALA A 17 1.64 8.02 5.33
CA ALA A 17 1.25 9.40 5.04
C ALA A 17 0.35 9.49 3.79
N LEU A 18 0.67 8.76 2.72
CA LEU A 18 -0.16 8.70 1.50
C LEU A 18 -1.54 8.10 1.78
N ILE A 19 -1.62 7.03 2.57
CA ILE A 19 -2.89 6.42 2.96
C ILE A 19 -3.71 7.40 3.79
N GLY A 20 -3.10 8.02 4.82
CA GLY A 20 -3.77 9.01 5.67
C GLY A 20 -4.27 10.22 4.89
N LEU A 21 -3.42 10.80 4.03
CA LEU A 21 -3.80 11.88 3.12
C LEU A 21 -4.87 11.44 2.13
N GLY A 22 -4.83 10.19 1.66
CA GLY A 22 -5.84 9.64 0.77
C GLY A 22 -7.21 9.53 1.43
N PHE A 23 -7.28 9.11 2.69
CA PHE A 23 -8.53 9.15 3.47
C PHE A 23 -9.06 10.57 3.63
N LEU A 24 -8.20 11.53 3.95
CA LEU A 24 -8.60 12.94 4.07
C LEU A 24 -9.06 13.53 2.74
N ALA A 25 -8.34 13.24 1.64
CA ALA A 25 -8.68 13.72 0.31
C ALA A 25 -9.99 13.09 -0.20
N TYR A 26 -10.32 11.87 0.20
CA TYR A 26 -11.55 11.18 -0.20
C TYR A 26 -12.82 11.97 0.17
N LEU A 27 -12.79 12.73 1.27
CA LEU A 27 -13.90 13.62 1.69
C LEU A 27 -14.23 14.71 0.65
N TYR A 28 -13.24 15.16 -0.12
CA TYR A 28 -13.39 16.22 -1.12
C TYR A 28 -13.38 15.69 -2.54
N SER A 29 -12.62 14.62 -2.79
CA SER A 29 -12.48 13.99 -4.09
C SER A 29 -12.20 12.50 -3.90
N ALA A 30 -13.22 11.69 -4.19
CA ALA A 30 -13.09 10.24 -4.20
C ALA A 30 -11.94 9.79 -5.13
N ARG A 31 -11.75 10.49 -6.25
CA ARG A 31 -10.66 10.27 -7.20
C ARG A 31 -9.29 10.43 -6.55
N ALA A 32 -9.00 11.60 -6.00
CA ALA A 32 -7.69 11.87 -5.40
C ALA A 32 -7.43 10.95 -4.20
N GLY A 33 -8.46 10.72 -3.38
CA GLY A 33 -8.37 9.84 -2.22
C GLY A 33 -8.00 8.40 -2.58
N VAL A 34 -8.69 7.81 -3.55
CA VAL A 34 -8.44 6.42 -4.00
C VAL A 34 -7.06 6.28 -4.63
N VAL A 35 -6.58 7.27 -5.41
CA VAL A 35 -5.23 7.25 -5.98
C VAL A 35 -4.16 7.28 -4.88
N LEU A 36 -4.30 8.16 -3.89
CA LEU A 36 -3.35 8.28 -2.78
C LEU A 36 -3.32 7.03 -1.90
N MET A 37 -4.49 6.49 -1.56
CA MET A 37 -4.59 5.23 -0.81
C MET A 37 -3.99 4.05 -1.59
N GLY A 38 -4.25 3.98 -2.90
CA GLY A 38 -3.69 2.94 -3.77
C GLY A 38 -2.17 3.03 -3.88
N ALA A 39 -1.62 4.24 -4.03
CA ALA A 39 -0.18 4.48 -4.07
C ALA A 39 0.51 4.07 -2.77
N GLY A 40 -0.05 4.45 -1.62
CA GLY A 40 0.47 4.02 -0.33
C GLY A 40 0.40 2.49 -0.16
N GLY A 41 -0.72 1.86 -0.54
CA GLY A 41 -0.88 0.40 -0.51
C GLY A 41 0.15 -0.34 -1.36
N MET A 42 0.45 0.16 -2.56
CA MET A 42 1.50 -0.40 -3.43
C MET A 42 2.89 -0.29 -2.80
N ILE A 43 3.25 0.86 -2.22
CA ILE A 43 4.57 1.05 -1.59
C ILE A 43 4.73 0.12 -0.40
N MET A 44 3.72 0.02 0.47
CA MET A 44 3.76 -0.90 1.60
C MET A 44 3.87 -2.36 1.15
N GLY A 45 3.02 -2.78 0.20
CA GLY A 45 3.08 -4.14 -0.32
C GLY A 45 4.44 -4.47 -0.94
N GLY A 46 5.01 -3.55 -1.72
CA GLY A 46 6.34 -3.70 -2.32
C GLY A 46 7.47 -3.80 -1.29
N VAL A 47 7.47 -2.95 -0.26
CA VAL A 47 8.49 -2.97 0.81
C VAL A 47 8.45 -4.30 1.56
N VAL A 48 7.26 -4.77 1.94
CA VAL A 48 7.14 -6.03 2.68
C VAL A 48 7.45 -7.25 1.79
N ILE A 49 7.29 -7.15 0.47
CA ILE A 49 7.76 -8.16 -0.49
C ILE A 49 9.30 -8.21 -0.61
N LEU A 50 10.00 -7.11 -0.34
CA LEU A 50 11.45 -7.10 -0.37
C LEU A 50 12.05 -7.53 0.97
N ASP A 51 11.37 -7.22 2.08
CA ASP A 51 11.80 -7.52 3.44
C ASP A 51 11.09 -8.75 4.05
N LEU A 52 10.79 -9.78 3.23
CA LEU A 52 10.01 -10.94 3.69
C LEU A 52 10.61 -11.60 4.94
N PRO A 53 9.80 -11.85 5.99
CA PRO A 53 10.26 -12.63 7.14
C PRO A 53 10.62 -14.05 6.74
N GLN A 54 11.81 -14.51 7.14
CA GLN A 54 12.30 -15.84 6.82
C GLN A 54 11.34 -16.92 7.35
N GLY A 55 10.95 -17.85 6.49
CA GLY A 55 10.02 -18.95 6.82
C GLY A 55 8.55 -18.72 6.44
N MET A 56 8.15 -17.52 6.01
CA MET A 56 6.78 -17.22 5.54
C MET A 56 6.68 -16.80 4.07
N GLY A 57 7.79 -16.94 3.32
CA GLY A 57 7.94 -16.79 1.85
C GLY A 57 6.64 -16.69 1.05
N LEU A 58 5.99 -17.83 0.88
CA LEU A 58 4.83 -17.96 -0.01
C LEU A 58 3.59 -17.22 0.49
N GLN A 59 3.32 -17.25 1.80
CA GLN A 59 2.13 -16.63 2.41
C GLN A 59 2.22 -15.11 2.39
N SER A 60 3.36 -14.54 2.75
CA SER A 60 3.58 -13.11 2.69
C SER A 60 3.62 -12.62 1.23
N LEU A 61 4.21 -13.38 0.30
CA LEU A 61 4.20 -13.01 -1.11
C LEU A 61 2.76 -12.90 -1.66
N VAL A 62 1.88 -13.86 -1.34
CA VAL A 62 0.49 -13.83 -1.77
C VAL A 62 -0.26 -12.66 -1.12
N LEU A 63 -0.16 -12.50 0.20
CA LEU A 63 -0.86 -11.43 0.91
C LEU A 63 -0.41 -10.04 0.45
N PHE A 64 0.88 -9.76 0.46
CA PHE A 64 1.41 -8.45 0.08
C PHE A 64 1.38 -8.22 -1.43
N GLY A 65 1.49 -9.28 -2.24
CA GLY A 65 1.30 -9.21 -3.68
C GLY A 65 -0.12 -8.80 -4.05
N MET A 66 -1.13 -9.32 -3.34
CA MET A 66 -2.51 -8.87 -3.49
C MET A 66 -2.67 -7.39 -3.09
N THR A 67 -1.98 -6.92 -2.05
CA THR A 67 -2.00 -5.50 -1.65
C THR A 67 -1.45 -4.60 -2.77
N VAL A 68 -0.38 -5.00 -3.45
CA VAL A 68 0.16 -4.27 -4.61
C VAL A 68 -0.84 -4.25 -5.77
N LEU A 69 -1.46 -5.39 -6.09
CA LEU A 69 -2.45 -5.48 -7.17
C LEU A 69 -3.68 -4.62 -6.90
N VAL A 70 -4.23 -4.69 -5.68
CA VAL A 70 -5.38 -3.87 -5.27
C VAL A 70 -5.02 -2.40 -5.28
N GLY A 71 -3.84 -2.02 -4.76
CA GLY A 71 -3.37 -0.64 -4.81
C GLY A 71 -3.23 -0.11 -6.24
N GLY A 72 -2.70 -0.91 -7.16
CA GLY A 72 -2.62 -0.57 -8.58
C GLY A 72 -4.00 -0.42 -9.23
N TRP A 73 -4.94 -1.30 -8.89
CA TRP A 73 -6.33 -1.20 -9.37
C TRP A 73 -7.03 0.05 -8.86
N MET A 74 -6.82 0.42 -7.60
CA MET A 74 -7.34 1.67 -7.02
C MET A 74 -6.84 2.89 -7.81
N ILE A 75 -5.53 2.96 -8.08
CA ILE A 75 -4.96 4.03 -8.90
C ILE A 75 -5.58 4.03 -10.30
N TYR A 76 -5.70 2.87 -10.94
CA TYR A 76 -6.28 2.75 -12.27
C TYR A 76 -7.71 3.30 -12.33
N ILE A 77 -8.58 2.92 -11.38
CA ILE A 77 -9.96 3.42 -11.31
C ILE A 77 -9.98 4.91 -11.01
N GLY A 78 -9.18 5.38 -10.06
CA GLY A 78 -9.10 6.81 -9.76
C GLY A 78 -8.69 7.63 -10.98
N ILE A 79 -7.81 7.12 -11.85
CA ILE A 79 -7.40 7.84 -13.06
C ILE A 79 -8.46 7.75 -14.17
N ARG A 80 -9.09 6.58 -14.38
CA ARG A 80 -9.97 6.30 -15.52
C ARG A 80 -11.44 6.65 -15.32
N ASN A 81 -11.96 6.57 -14.10
CA ASN A 81 -13.40 6.63 -13.81
C ASN A 81 -13.84 7.95 -13.16
N GLY A 82 -13.08 9.05 -13.34
CA GLY A 82 -13.47 10.36 -12.84
C GLY A 82 -12.87 11.50 -13.62
#